data_AF-A0A7C6CWE0-F1
#
_entry.id   AF-A0A7C6CWE0-F1
#
_cell.length_a   1.000
_cell.length_b   1.000
_cell.length_c   1.000
_cell.angle_alpha   90.00
_cell.angle_beta   90.00
_cell.angle_gamma   90.00
#
_symmetry.space_group_name_H-M   'P 1'
#
loop_
_entity.id
_entity.type
_entity.pdbx_description
1 polymer ?
#
loop_
_entity_poly.entity_id
_entity_poly.type
_entity_poly.pdbx_seq_one_letter_code
_entity_poly.pdbx_strand_id
1 'polypeptide(L)'
;MNLVLIGLIVAFAFAGAIYITSENLISTLLIFTLTISFFVFFVRRQINKYQNKIRRYHQCYQFINNFLITLSVRGSLNAAMQSGYETADSETKEVIDSIKEMNEQEKLSYLKKYFTFDLYHLFLDIVTLWNEQGGDILVMSKHLVNQVRLKEQYVLYCQNVSRSKVIEFVVLWSIALGILASLRFALSQFYHYISKTVVFQSSIVIIFIFVIFSIYVMVKRITQINLEGWKEHEN
;
A
#
# COMPACT_ATOMS: atom_id res chain seq x y z
N MET A 1 0.08 3.34 13.62
CA MET A 1 -0.86 4.47 13.78
C MET A 1 -2.18 4.08 13.14
N ASN A 2 -3.29 4.06 13.89
CA ASN A 2 -4.57 3.61 13.35
C ASN A 2 -5.03 4.55 12.24
N LEU A 3 -5.22 4.06 11.01
CA LEU A 3 -5.75 4.83 9.87
C LEU A 3 -7.05 5.56 10.21
N VAL A 4 -7.83 4.99 11.13
CA VAL A 4 -9.06 5.59 11.67
C VAL A 4 -8.78 6.86 12.47
N LEU A 5 -7.73 6.88 13.31
CA LEU A 5 -7.33 8.09 14.06
C LEU A 5 -6.91 9.22 13.12
N ILE A 6 -6.15 8.88 12.07
CA ILE A 6 -5.74 9.86 11.05
C ILE A 6 -6.97 10.42 10.32
N GLY A 7 -7.88 9.54 9.89
CA GLY A 7 -9.12 9.95 9.24
C GLY A 7 -9.99 10.84 10.12
N LEU A 8 -10.03 10.56 11.43
CA LEU A 8 -10.77 11.37 12.40
C LEU A 8 -10.15 12.78 12.55
N ILE A 9 -8.82 12.88 12.69
CA ILE A 9 -8.12 14.17 12.76
C ILE A 9 -8.38 15.00 11.49
N VAL A 10 -8.28 14.38 10.31
CA VAL A 10 -8.54 15.05 9.02
C VAL A 10 -10.00 15.49 8.91
N ALA A 11 -10.95 14.65 9.34
CA ALA A 11 -12.37 15.00 9.33
C ALA A 11 -12.67 16.20 10.25
N PHE A 12 -12.09 16.24 11.45
CA PHE A 12 -12.21 17.40 12.34
C PHE A 12 -11.57 18.65 11.76
N ALA A 13 -10.40 18.54 11.12
CA ALA A 13 -9.76 19.68 10.46
C ALA A 13 -10.63 20.25 9.33
N PHE A 14 -11.23 19.39 8.50
CA PHE A 14 -12.12 19.81 7.41
C PHE A 14 -13.43 20.40 7.92
N ALA A 15 -14.03 19.77 8.94
CA ALA A 15 -15.22 20.29 9.58
C ALA A 15 -14.96 21.67 10.21
N GLY A 16 -13.84 21.83 10.93
CA GLY A 16 -13.42 23.11 11.49
C GLY A 16 -13.21 24.17 10.42
N ALA A 17 -12.52 23.84 9.32
CA ALA A 17 -12.29 24.77 8.21
C ALA A 17 -13.60 25.21 7.53
N ILE A 18 -14.55 24.29 7.33
CA ILE A 18 -15.88 24.62 6.79
C ILE A 18 -16.67 25.48 7.77
N TYR A 19 -16.68 25.11 9.04
CA TYR A 19 -17.44 25.84 10.05
C TYR A 19 -16.93 27.28 10.18
N ILE A 20 -15.60 27.44 10.27
CA ILE A 20 -14.94 28.75 10.27
C ILE A 20 -15.32 29.49 9.01
N THR A 21 -15.40 28.86 7.85
CA THR A 21 -15.80 29.57 6.63
C THR A 21 -17.31 29.82 6.66
N SER A 22 -18.12 28.82 6.36
CA SER A 22 -19.55 28.95 6.08
C SER A 22 -20.45 29.37 7.25
N GLU A 23 -20.05 29.23 8.51
CA GLU A 23 -20.92 29.32 9.71
C GLU A 23 -22.16 28.40 9.68
N ASN A 24 -22.25 27.50 8.71
CA ASN A 24 -23.39 26.60 8.54
C ASN A 24 -23.06 25.23 9.15
N LEU A 25 -23.75 24.91 10.24
CA LEU A 25 -23.63 23.62 10.94
C LEU A 25 -24.04 22.45 10.06
N ILE A 26 -25.05 22.61 9.20
CA ILE A 26 -25.54 21.53 8.32
C ILE A 26 -24.46 21.13 7.32
N SER A 27 -23.87 22.10 6.62
CA SER A 27 -22.78 21.86 5.66
C SER A 27 -21.54 21.26 6.34
N THR A 28 -21.25 21.70 7.56
CA THR A 28 -20.14 21.17 8.39
C THR A 28 -20.37 19.69 8.71
N LEU A 29 -21.55 19.34 9.20
CA LEU A 29 -21.90 17.98 9.61
C LEU A 29 -21.95 17.03 8.40
N LEU A 30 -22.44 17.53 7.25
CA LEU A 30 -22.45 16.79 5.99
C LEU A 30 -21.02 16.40 5.57
N ILE A 31 -20.10 17.36 5.50
CA ILE A 31 -18.73 17.07 5.07
C ILE A 31 -17.96 16.24 6.10
N PHE A 32 -18.19 16.46 7.40
CA PHE A 32 -17.62 15.62 8.45
C PHE A 32 -18.01 14.14 8.25
N THR A 33 -19.31 13.88 8.09
CA THR A 33 -19.84 12.52 7.91
C THR A 33 -19.32 11.89 6.62
N LEU A 34 -19.28 12.66 5.53
CA LEU A 34 -18.76 12.21 4.24
C LEU A 34 -17.26 11.87 4.32
N THR A 35 -16.47 12.70 4.99
CA THR A 35 -15.03 12.49 5.16
C THR A 35 -14.74 11.24 5.99
N ILE A 36 -15.44 11.06 7.11
CA ILE A 36 -15.27 9.86 7.95
C ILE A 36 -15.65 8.61 7.19
N SER A 37 -16.82 8.61 6.54
CA SER A 37 -17.28 7.48 5.73
C SER A 37 -16.24 7.11 4.66
N PHE A 38 -15.72 8.11 3.94
CA PHE A 38 -14.67 7.92 2.94
C PHE A 38 -13.40 7.29 3.53
N PHE A 39 -12.89 7.78 4.65
CA PHE A 39 -11.68 7.23 5.27
C PHE A 39 -11.88 5.80 5.79
N VAL A 40 -13.02 5.52 6.43
CA VAL A 40 -13.32 4.22 7.05
C VAL A 40 -13.58 3.15 5.99
N PHE A 41 -14.37 3.44 4.95
CA PHE A 41 -14.75 2.44 3.95
C PHE A 41 -13.74 2.32 2.82
N PHE A 42 -13.24 3.44 2.29
CA PHE A 42 -12.40 3.43 1.09
C PHE A 42 -10.91 3.37 1.43
N VAL A 43 -10.40 4.37 2.16
CA VAL A 43 -8.96 4.52 2.42
C VAL A 43 -8.42 3.32 3.21
N ARG A 44 -9.12 2.94 4.28
CA ARG A 44 -8.75 1.75 5.08
C ARG A 44 -8.69 0.48 4.23
N ARG A 45 -9.71 0.23 3.41
CA ARG A 45 -9.78 -0.99 2.59
C ARG A 45 -8.64 -1.04 1.58
N GLN A 46 -8.34 0.07 0.91
CA GLN A 46 -7.28 0.10 -0.11
C GLN A 46 -5.89 0.00 0.50
N ILE A 47 -5.62 0.73 1.58
CA ILE A 47 -4.31 0.69 2.24
C ILE A 47 -4.05 -0.70 2.84
N ASN A 48 -5.05 -1.31 3.49
CA ASN A 48 -4.88 -2.66 4.06
C ASN A 48 -4.61 -3.69 2.96
N LYS A 49 -5.31 -3.62 1.82
CA LYS A 49 -5.04 -4.50 0.67
C LYS A 49 -3.61 -4.33 0.16
N TYR A 50 -3.16 -3.09 0.02
CA TYR A 50 -1.81 -2.76 -0.43
C TYR A 50 -0.73 -3.23 0.55
N GLN A 51 -0.90 -2.95 1.85
CA GLN A 51 0.01 -3.40 2.90
C GLN A 51 0.10 -4.93 2.95
N ASN A 52 -1.03 -5.63 2.88
CA ASN A 52 -1.05 -7.09 2.84
C ASN A 52 -0.35 -7.63 1.60
N LYS A 53 -0.53 -7.01 0.43
CA LYS A 53 0.17 -7.40 -0.82
C LYS A 53 1.69 -7.26 -0.68
N ILE A 54 2.17 -6.14 -0.16
CA ILE A 54 3.61 -5.90 0.06
C ILE A 54 4.17 -6.85 1.13
N ARG A 55 3.45 -7.05 2.23
CA ARG A 55 3.86 -7.97 3.29
C ARG A 55 4.06 -9.37 2.75
N ARG A 56 3.06 -9.90 2.01
CA ARG A 56 3.14 -11.23 1.38
C ARG A 56 4.26 -11.32 0.34
N TYR A 57 4.52 -10.24 -0.39
CA TYR A 57 5.63 -10.18 -1.33
C TYR A 57 6.99 -10.30 -0.61
N HIS A 58 7.18 -9.56 0.48
CA HIS A 58 8.42 -9.61 1.28
C HIS A 58 8.60 -10.97 1.96
N GLN A 59 7.50 -11.58 2.46
CA GLN A 59 7.50 -12.93 3.00
C GLN A 59 7.91 -13.97 1.95
N CYS A 60 7.35 -13.88 0.74
CA CYS A 60 7.73 -14.73 -0.39
C CYS A 60 9.23 -14.62 -0.70
N TYR A 61 9.74 -13.39 -0.77
CA TYR A 61 11.16 -13.15 -1.00
C TYR A 61 12.05 -13.76 0.09
N GLN A 62 11.74 -13.47 1.36
CA GLN A 62 12.53 -13.96 2.49
C GLN A 62 12.51 -15.49 2.53
N PHE A 63 11.36 -16.11 2.27
CA PHE A 63 11.21 -17.55 2.16
C PHE A 63 12.11 -18.11 1.05
N ILE A 64 12.01 -17.58 -0.18
CA ILE A 64 12.81 -18.03 -1.33
C ILE A 64 14.31 -17.91 -1.04
N ASN A 65 14.74 -16.76 -0.50
CA ASN A 65 16.16 -16.50 -0.24
C ASN A 65 16.71 -17.47 0.82
N ASN A 66 16.00 -17.63 1.95
CA ASN A 66 16.40 -18.56 3.01
C ASN A 66 16.39 -20.01 2.53
N PHE A 67 15.40 -20.37 1.70
CA PHE A 67 15.30 -21.69 1.11
C PHE A 67 16.49 -21.99 0.20
N LEU A 68 16.82 -21.08 -0.73
CA LEU A 68 17.94 -21.26 -1.67
C LEU A 68 19.30 -21.33 -0.96
N ILE A 69 19.54 -20.48 0.04
CA ILE A 69 20.77 -20.50 0.86
C ILE A 69 20.88 -21.82 1.64
N THR A 70 19.78 -22.27 2.24
CA THR A 70 19.81 -23.51 3.01
C THR A 70 19.97 -24.71 2.09
N LEU A 71 19.35 -24.69 0.92
CA LEU A 71 19.48 -25.73 -0.09
C LEU A 71 20.92 -25.80 -0.63
N SER A 72 21.58 -24.66 -0.85
CA SER A 72 22.97 -24.64 -1.31
C SER A 72 23.96 -25.17 -0.26
N VAL A 73 23.71 -24.89 1.02
CA VAL A 73 24.58 -25.32 2.12
C VAL A 73 24.34 -26.78 2.51
N ARG A 74 23.08 -27.20 2.60
CA ARG A 74 22.70 -28.52 3.16
C ARG A 74 22.35 -29.56 2.10
N GLY A 75 22.13 -29.16 0.83
CA GLY A 75 21.81 -30.07 -0.27
C GLY A 75 20.52 -30.87 -0.09
N SER A 76 19.63 -30.47 0.84
CA SER A 76 18.42 -31.20 1.20
C SER A 76 17.21 -30.29 1.20
N LEU A 77 16.16 -30.71 0.48
CA LEU A 77 14.87 -30.01 0.43
C LEU A 77 14.21 -29.94 1.82
N ASN A 78 14.32 -30.99 2.63
CA ASN A 78 13.74 -31.02 3.98
C ASN A 78 14.39 -29.97 4.87
N ALA A 79 15.72 -29.88 4.81
CA ALA A 79 16.44 -28.90 5.60
C ALA A 79 16.14 -27.46 5.13
N ALA A 80 16.00 -27.25 3.81
CA ALA A 80 15.62 -25.95 3.24
C ALA A 80 14.18 -25.55 3.61
N MET A 81 13.24 -26.50 3.58
CA MET A 81 11.85 -26.28 3.98
C MET A 81 11.74 -25.97 5.47
N GLN A 82 12.48 -26.68 6.32
CA GLN A 82 12.51 -26.41 7.76
C GLN A 82 13.07 -25.02 8.07
N SER A 83 14.14 -24.60 7.41
CA SER A 83 14.68 -23.25 7.55
C SER A 83 13.70 -22.16 7.10
N GLY A 84 12.99 -22.41 6.00
CA GLY A 84 11.88 -21.57 5.54
C GLY A 84 10.75 -21.48 6.57
N TYR A 85 10.40 -22.59 7.23
CA TYR A 85 9.41 -22.62 8.30
C TYR A 85 9.86 -21.86 9.54
N GLU A 86 11.09 -22.04 10.00
CA GLU A 86 11.61 -21.38 11.21
C GLU A 86 11.58 -19.84 11.08
N THR A 87 11.93 -19.35 9.89
CA THR A 87 12.00 -17.92 9.55
C THR A 87 10.67 -17.31 9.10
N ALA A 88 9.64 -18.14 8.88
CA ALA A 88 8.32 -17.69 8.48
C ALA A 88 7.58 -16.94 9.62
N ASP A 89 6.70 -16.03 9.22
CA ASP A 89 5.77 -15.36 10.13
C ASP A 89 4.62 -16.30 10.54
N SER A 90 3.79 -15.87 11.49
CA SER A 90 2.67 -16.69 11.98
C SER A 90 1.67 -17.07 10.89
N GLU A 91 1.35 -16.15 9.95
CA GLU A 91 0.41 -16.44 8.87
C GLU A 91 0.96 -17.51 7.91
N THR A 92 2.24 -17.39 7.53
CA THR A 92 2.88 -18.38 6.66
C THR A 92 3.08 -19.73 7.38
N LYS A 93 3.39 -19.71 8.68
CA LYS A 93 3.48 -20.93 9.51
C LYS A 93 2.18 -21.69 9.56
N GLU A 94 1.06 -21.01 9.79
CA GLU A 94 -0.28 -21.62 9.77
C GLU A 94 -0.58 -22.31 8.43
N VAL A 95 -0.19 -21.68 7.32
CA VAL A 95 -0.34 -22.26 5.98
C VAL A 95 0.54 -23.50 5.82
N ILE A 96 1.81 -23.47 6.25
CA ILE A 96 2.71 -24.61 6.19
C ILE A 96 2.24 -25.75 7.11
N ASP A 97 1.73 -25.44 8.30
CA ASP A 97 1.22 -26.42 9.25
C ASP A 97 -0.05 -27.11 8.73
N SER A 98 -0.88 -26.41 7.94
CA SER A 98 -2.05 -27.02 7.28
C SER A 98 -1.71 -28.09 6.25
N ILE A 99 -0.45 -28.17 5.81
CA ILE A 99 0.06 -29.11 4.80
C ILE A 99 1.19 -30.00 5.34
N LYS A 100 1.28 -30.17 6.66
CA LYS A 100 2.39 -30.88 7.31
C LYS A 100 2.60 -32.31 6.83
N GLU A 101 1.54 -33.01 6.44
CA GLU A 101 1.56 -34.41 6.00
C GLU A 101 2.02 -34.61 4.54
N MET A 102 2.10 -33.54 3.74
CA MET A 102 2.52 -33.62 2.34
C MET A 102 4.04 -33.79 2.20
N ASN A 103 4.49 -34.36 1.07
CA ASN A 103 5.91 -34.41 0.70
C ASN A 103 6.44 -32.97 0.45
N GLU A 104 7.73 -32.72 0.62
CA GLU A 104 8.35 -31.39 0.51
C GLU A 104 8.12 -30.74 -0.87
N GLN A 105 8.16 -31.52 -1.95
CA GLN A 105 7.84 -31.01 -3.30
C GLN A 105 6.35 -30.63 -3.44
N GLU A 106 5.46 -31.41 -2.83
CA GLU A 106 4.02 -31.12 -2.82
C GLU A 106 3.72 -29.89 -1.97
N LYS A 107 4.42 -29.72 -0.85
CA LYS A 107 4.34 -28.53 0.01
C LYS A 107 4.73 -27.26 -0.75
N LEU A 108 5.85 -27.30 -1.47
CA LEU A 108 6.30 -26.20 -2.31
C LEU A 108 5.28 -25.87 -3.42
N SER A 109 4.72 -26.89 -4.05
CA SER A 109 3.69 -26.74 -5.08
C SER A 109 2.39 -26.17 -4.51
N TYR A 110 2.00 -26.55 -3.29
CA TYR A 110 0.82 -26.02 -2.61
C TYR A 110 0.98 -24.55 -2.23
N LEU A 111 2.17 -24.16 -1.76
CA LEU A 111 2.51 -22.77 -1.42
C LEU A 111 2.38 -21.82 -2.62
N LYS A 112 2.37 -22.31 -3.86
CA LYS A 112 2.06 -21.53 -5.07
C LYS A 112 0.68 -20.85 -5.01
N LYS A 113 -0.30 -21.49 -4.35
CA LYS A 113 -1.64 -20.91 -4.15
C LYS A 113 -1.62 -19.74 -3.16
N TYR A 114 -0.67 -19.75 -2.24
CA TYR A 114 -0.49 -18.70 -1.23
C TYR A 114 0.37 -17.55 -1.77
N PHE A 115 1.51 -17.88 -2.37
CA PHE A 115 2.42 -16.96 -3.03
C PHE A 115 2.12 -16.87 -4.52
N THR A 116 1.06 -16.13 -4.88
CA THR A 116 0.60 -15.94 -6.26
C THR A 116 1.49 -14.99 -7.08
N PHE A 117 2.77 -14.85 -6.74
CA PHE A 117 3.69 -13.92 -7.40
C PHE A 117 4.53 -14.69 -8.43
N ASP A 118 4.75 -14.12 -9.62
CA ASP A 118 5.58 -14.72 -10.69
C ASP A 118 6.95 -15.19 -10.19
N LEU A 119 7.48 -14.47 -9.19
CA LEU A 119 8.74 -14.82 -8.55
C LEU A 119 8.74 -16.24 -7.98
N TYR A 120 7.63 -16.63 -7.35
CA TYR A 120 7.51 -17.95 -6.75
C TYR A 120 7.42 -19.04 -7.81
N HIS A 121 6.85 -18.75 -8.97
CA HIS A 121 6.82 -19.69 -10.10
C HIS A 121 8.23 -19.96 -10.62
N LEU A 122 9.00 -18.91 -10.87
CA LEU A 122 10.40 -19.05 -11.31
C LEU A 122 11.26 -19.79 -10.27
N PHE A 123 11.00 -19.56 -8.98
CA PHE A 123 11.63 -20.32 -7.90
C PHE A 123 11.31 -21.82 -7.96
N LEU A 124 10.05 -22.20 -8.15
CA LEU A 124 9.66 -23.61 -8.28
C LEU A 124 10.33 -24.27 -9.49
N ASP A 125 10.42 -23.57 -10.63
CA ASP A 125 11.07 -24.08 -11.83
C ASP A 125 12.56 -24.35 -11.59
N ILE A 126 13.25 -23.44 -10.87
CA ILE A 126 14.67 -23.59 -10.50
C ILE A 126 14.87 -24.78 -9.54
N VAL A 127 14.00 -24.93 -8.53
CA VAL A 127 14.09 -26.04 -7.58
C VAL A 127 13.82 -27.38 -8.27
N THR A 128 12.86 -27.42 -9.19
CA THR A 128 12.54 -28.63 -9.98
C THR A 128 13.72 -29.01 -10.87
N LEU A 129 14.28 -28.04 -11.59
CA LEU A 129 15.46 -28.23 -12.44
C LEU A 129 16.66 -28.75 -11.62
N TRP A 130 16.91 -28.17 -10.46
CA TRP A 130 17.98 -28.63 -9.57
C TRP A 130 17.73 -30.04 -9.05
N ASN A 131 16.48 -30.41 -8.75
CA ASN A 131 16.16 -31.76 -8.29
C ASN A 131 16.32 -32.80 -9.40
N GLU A 132 16.05 -32.44 -10.65
CA GLU A 132 16.19 -33.33 -11.82
C GLU A 132 17.63 -33.45 -12.32
N GLN A 133 18.38 -32.34 -12.34
CA GLN A 133 19.69 -32.25 -13.00
C GLN A 133 20.86 -32.08 -12.02
N GLY A 134 20.59 -31.77 -10.76
CA GLY A 134 21.60 -31.42 -9.76
C GLY A 134 22.31 -30.10 -10.07
N GLY A 135 23.52 -29.94 -9.52
CA GLY A 135 24.39 -28.78 -9.75
C GLY A 135 24.31 -27.71 -8.66
N ASP A 136 24.88 -26.54 -8.96
CA ASP A 136 24.93 -25.42 -8.03
C ASP A 136 23.66 -24.55 -8.12
N ILE A 137 22.78 -24.71 -7.14
CA ILE A 137 21.53 -23.96 -7.02
C ILE A 137 21.76 -22.44 -6.95
N LEU A 138 22.89 -21.96 -6.42
CA LEU A 138 23.17 -20.52 -6.35
C LEU A 138 23.45 -19.95 -7.74
N VAL A 139 24.13 -20.72 -8.60
CA VAL A 139 24.35 -20.32 -9.99
C VAL A 139 23.04 -20.30 -10.76
N MET A 140 22.20 -21.34 -10.59
CA MET A 140 20.88 -21.43 -11.24
C MET A 140 19.92 -20.32 -10.78
N SER A 141 19.96 -19.96 -9.49
CA SER A 141 19.10 -18.94 -8.91
C SER A 141 19.65 -17.52 -9.00
N LYS A 142 20.87 -17.32 -9.52
CA LYS A 142 21.49 -15.98 -9.61
C LYS A 142 20.62 -14.97 -10.37
N HIS A 143 20.00 -15.40 -11.48
CA HIS A 143 19.07 -14.56 -12.22
C HIS A 143 17.82 -14.22 -11.41
N LEU A 144 17.25 -15.20 -10.70
CA LEU A 144 16.10 -15.01 -9.84
C LEU A 144 16.41 -13.98 -8.74
N VAL A 145 17.50 -14.19 -7.99
CA VAL A 145 17.91 -13.31 -6.89
C VAL A 145 18.14 -11.89 -7.39
N ASN A 146 18.77 -11.71 -8.55
CA ASN A 146 18.96 -10.39 -9.14
C ASN A 146 17.62 -9.73 -9.54
N GLN A 147 16.72 -10.48 -10.18
CA GLN A 147 15.37 -10.00 -10.52
C GLN A 147 14.56 -9.58 -9.30
N VAL A 148 14.66 -10.33 -8.19
CA VAL A 148 14.01 -9.92 -6.93
C VAL A 148 14.61 -8.64 -6.41
N ARG A 149 15.94 -8.55 -6.36
CA ARG A 149 16.62 -7.37 -5.83
C ARG A 149 16.21 -6.11 -6.58
N LEU A 150 16.12 -6.17 -7.91
CA LEU A 150 15.64 -5.07 -8.74
C LEU A 150 14.18 -4.70 -8.42
N LYS A 151 13.30 -5.70 -8.26
CA LYS A 151 11.90 -5.47 -7.88
C LYS A 151 11.76 -4.89 -6.46
N GLU A 152 12.58 -5.31 -5.51
CA GLU A 152 12.59 -4.74 -4.16
C GLU A 152 13.07 -3.29 -4.16
N GLN A 153 14.15 -3.00 -4.90
CA GLN A 153 14.61 -1.63 -5.14
C GLN A 153 13.51 -0.78 -5.79
N TYR A 154 12.71 -1.34 -6.71
CA TYR A 154 11.54 -0.66 -7.27
C TYR A 154 10.55 -0.24 -6.20
N VAL A 155 10.17 -1.19 -5.34
CA VAL A 155 9.15 -0.97 -4.33
C VAL A 155 9.61 0.12 -3.37
N LEU A 156 10.87 0.09 -2.95
CA LEU A 156 11.46 1.13 -2.10
C LEU A 156 11.48 2.50 -2.82
N TYR A 157 11.88 2.53 -4.09
CA TYR A 157 11.83 3.75 -4.90
C TYR A 157 10.40 4.32 -4.99
N CYS A 158 9.41 3.48 -5.32
CA CYS A 158 8.01 3.88 -5.39
C CYS A 158 7.47 4.40 -4.06
N GLN A 159 7.86 3.78 -2.94
CA GLN A 159 7.47 4.24 -1.60
C GLN A 159 8.04 5.63 -1.29
N ASN A 160 9.31 5.86 -1.63
CA ASN A 160 9.96 7.17 -1.46
C ASN A 160 9.33 8.24 -2.34
N VAL A 161 9.10 7.95 -3.63
CA VAL A 161 8.40 8.86 -4.55
C VAL A 161 7.00 9.16 -4.05
N SER A 162 6.25 8.13 -3.64
CA SER A 162 4.90 8.29 -3.10
C SER A 162 4.89 9.18 -1.85
N ARG A 163 5.86 9.01 -0.95
CA ARG A 163 6.00 9.86 0.25
C ARG A 163 6.24 11.32 -0.12
N SER A 164 7.13 11.59 -1.08
CA SER A 164 7.35 12.95 -1.59
C SER A 164 6.07 13.56 -2.15
N LYS A 165 5.33 12.80 -2.97
CA LYS A 165 4.06 13.26 -3.55
C LYS A 165 2.97 13.48 -2.51
N VAL A 166 2.96 12.73 -1.42
CA VAL A 166 2.06 12.98 -0.29
C VAL A 166 2.35 14.33 0.36
N ILE A 167 3.63 14.64 0.58
CA ILE A 167 4.02 15.92 1.18
C ILE A 167 3.64 17.08 0.26
N GLU A 168 3.98 17.00 -1.03
CA GLU A 168 3.60 18.00 -2.04
C GLU A 168 2.08 18.23 -2.05
N PHE A 169 1.29 17.16 -2.02
CA PHE A 169 -0.17 17.22 -2.00
C PHE A 169 -0.72 17.90 -0.73
N VAL A 170 -0.19 17.54 0.44
CA VAL A 170 -0.61 18.13 1.73
C VAL A 170 -0.28 19.62 1.76
N VAL A 171 0.91 20.02 1.29
CA VAL A 171 1.30 21.43 1.21
C VAL A 171 0.36 22.21 0.28
N LEU A 172 0.09 21.68 -0.92
CA LEU A 172 -0.79 22.32 -1.90
C LEU A 172 -2.20 22.56 -1.34
N TRP A 173 -2.80 21.56 -0.71
CA TRP A 173 -4.14 21.69 -0.13
C TRP A 173 -4.16 22.55 1.13
N SER A 174 -3.10 22.52 1.94
CA SER A 174 -2.98 23.39 3.11
C SER A 174 -2.94 24.86 2.71
N ILE A 175 -2.19 25.20 1.64
CA ILE A 175 -2.14 26.56 1.09
C ILE A 175 -3.52 26.95 0.52
N ALA A 176 -4.15 26.08 -0.26
CA ALA A 176 -5.47 26.36 -0.84
C ALA A 176 -6.54 26.62 0.22
N LEU A 177 -6.59 25.79 1.27
CA LEU A 177 -7.50 26.00 2.40
C LEU A 177 -7.12 27.22 3.24
N GLY A 178 -5.82 27.51 3.38
CA GLY A 178 -5.32 28.71 4.06
C GLY A 178 -5.74 30.01 3.36
N ILE A 179 -5.71 30.04 2.03
CA ILE A 179 -6.22 31.18 1.23
C ILE A 179 -7.72 31.35 1.45
N LEU A 180 -8.48 30.26 1.45
CA LEU A 180 -9.93 30.28 1.67
C LEU A 180 -10.28 30.80 3.07
N ALA A 181 -9.54 30.39 4.09
CA ALA A 181 -9.67 30.92 5.45
C ALA A 181 -9.28 32.41 5.51
N SER A 182 -8.21 32.81 4.84
CA SER A 182 -7.74 34.20 4.80
C SER A 182 -8.74 35.13 4.11
N LEU A 183 -9.41 34.67 3.04
CA LEU A 183 -10.45 35.42 2.34
C LEU A 183 -11.61 35.81 3.26
N ARG A 184 -11.98 34.94 4.21
CA ARG A 184 -13.00 35.27 5.21
C ARG A 184 -12.58 36.47 6.06
N PHE A 185 -11.33 36.52 6.51
CA PHE A 185 -10.83 37.62 7.32
C PHE A 185 -10.69 38.91 6.50
N ALA A 186 -10.16 38.81 5.27
CA ALA A 186 -9.98 39.95 4.37
C ALA A 186 -11.31 40.61 3.97
N LEU A 187 -12.37 39.82 3.80
CA LEU A 187 -13.68 40.28 3.37
C LEU A 187 -14.70 40.41 4.52
N SER A 188 -14.27 40.46 5.79
CA SER A 188 -15.15 40.35 6.96
C SER A 188 -16.39 41.26 6.92
N GLN A 189 -16.25 42.50 6.43
CA GLN A 189 -17.35 43.47 6.29
C GLN A 189 -18.38 43.05 5.22
N PHE A 190 -17.95 42.50 4.09
CA PHE A 190 -18.83 41.98 3.03
C PHE A 190 -19.34 40.57 3.32
N TYR A 191 -18.64 39.85 4.20
CA TYR A 191 -18.88 38.46 4.50
C TYR A 191 -20.29 38.22 5.06
N HIS A 192 -20.78 39.13 5.93
CA HIS A 192 -22.08 38.97 6.56
C HIS A 192 -23.26 39.00 5.57
N TYR A 193 -23.07 39.66 4.42
CA TYR A 193 -24.06 39.69 3.34
C TYR A 193 -23.92 38.46 2.42
N ILE A 194 -22.68 38.06 2.11
CA ILE A 194 -22.40 36.96 1.18
C ILE A 194 -22.67 35.58 1.81
N SER A 195 -22.38 35.40 3.10
CA SER A 195 -22.48 34.11 3.80
C SER A 195 -23.90 33.54 3.84
N LYS A 196 -24.92 34.41 3.73
CA LYS A 196 -26.34 34.03 3.67
C LYS A 196 -26.79 33.58 2.29
N THR A 197 -25.98 33.81 1.25
CA THR A 197 -26.32 33.44 -0.12
C THR A 197 -26.07 31.94 -0.32
N VAL A 198 -27.07 31.22 -0.82
CA VAL A 198 -27.00 29.77 -1.10
C VAL A 198 -25.84 29.43 -2.05
N VAL A 199 -25.55 30.32 -3.01
CA VAL A 199 -24.45 30.17 -3.97
C VAL A 199 -23.11 30.04 -3.24
N PHE A 200 -22.83 30.92 -2.28
CA PHE A 200 -21.58 30.92 -1.54
C PHE A 200 -21.39 29.64 -0.70
N GLN A 201 -22.45 29.22 0.00
CA GLN A 201 -22.42 27.99 0.80
C GLN A 201 -22.20 26.75 -0.07
N SER A 202 -22.85 26.71 -1.24
CA SER A 202 -22.70 25.62 -2.20
C SER A 202 -21.28 25.56 -2.78
N SER A 203 -20.68 26.71 -3.12
CA SER A 203 -19.30 26.77 -3.61
C SER A 203 -18.28 26.23 -2.60
N ILE A 204 -18.44 26.54 -1.31
CA ILE A 204 -17.56 25.98 -0.26
C ILE A 204 -17.69 24.47 -0.22
N VAL A 205 -18.92 23.93 -0.18
CA VAL A 205 -19.15 22.48 -0.14
C VAL A 205 -18.51 21.79 -1.35
N ILE A 206 -18.65 22.36 -2.55
CA ILE A 206 -18.04 21.84 -3.78
C ILE A 206 -16.52 21.77 -3.67
N ILE A 207 -15.86 22.81 -3.12
CA ILE A 207 -14.40 22.81 -2.92
C ILE A 207 -13.98 21.64 -2.02
N PHE A 208 -14.69 21.40 -0.92
CA PHE A 208 -14.36 20.29 -0.02
C PHE A 208 -14.64 18.92 -0.63
N ILE A 209 -15.72 18.76 -1.41
CA ILE A 209 -15.95 17.54 -2.19
C ILE A 209 -14.79 17.31 -3.17
N PHE A 210 -14.31 18.37 -3.83
CA PHE A 210 -13.19 18.28 -4.76
C PHE A 210 -11.87 17.92 -4.06
N VAL A 211 -11.65 18.39 -2.82
CA VAL A 211 -10.52 17.95 -1.98
C VAL A 211 -10.61 16.44 -1.69
N ILE A 212 -11.78 15.96 -1.27
CA ILE A 212 -12.01 14.53 -0.97
C ILE A 212 -11.80 13.67 -2.23
N PHE A 213 -12.30 14.12 -3.38
CA PHE A 213 -12.04 13.47 -4.66
C PHE A 213 -10.55 13.44 -5.03
N SER A 214 -9.84 14.52 -4.76
CA SER A 214 -8.39 14.58 -4.98
C SER A 214 -7.63 13.58 -4.10
N ILE A 215 -8.03 13.43 -2.83
CA ILE A 215 -7.50 12.40 -1.93
C ILE A 215 -7.80 11.00 -2.49
N TYR A 216 -9.01 10.77 -3.01
CA TYR A 216 -9.37 9.50 -3.65
C TYR A 216 -8.44 9.13 -4.81
N VAL A 217 -8.21 10.07 -5.74
CA VAL A 217 -7.32 9.85 -6.89
C VAL A 217 -5.90 9.54 -6.42
N MET A 218 -5.42 10.30 -5.42
CA MET A 218 -4.08 10.13 -4.87
C MET A 218 -3.90 8.76 -4.19
N VAL A 219 -4.82 8.35 -3.31
CA VAL A 219 -4.77 7.04 -2.64
C VAL A 219 -4.82 5.91 -3.67
N LYS A 220 -5.68 6.02 -4.68
CA LYS A 220 -5.75 5.04 -5.76
C LYS A 220 -4.42 4.93 -6.52
N ARG A 221 -3.80 6.06 -6.86
CA ARG A 221 -2.50 6.07 -7.57
C ARG A 221 -1.37 5.45 -6.75
N ILE A 222 -1.29 5.75 -5.45
CA ILE A 222 -0.26 5.19 -4.56
C ILE A 222 -0.45 3.69 -4.33
N THR A 223 -1.71 3.22 -4.27
CA THR A 223 -2.01 1.81 -4.00
C THR A 223 -1.96 0.91 -5.24
N GLN A 224 -1.99 1.49 -6.44
CA GLN A 224 -1.87 0.79 -7.73
C GLN A 224 -0.42 0.53 -8.15
N ILE A 225 0.43 0.03 -7.25
CA ILE A 225 1.76 -0.45 -7.66
C ILE A 225 1.61 -1.80 -8.36
N ASN A 226 1.90 -1.81 -9.66
CA ASN A 226 2.04 -3.06 -10.40
C ASN A 226 3.43 -3.66 -10.13
N LEU A 227 3.45 -4.87 -9.55
CA LEU A 227 4.68 -5.61 -9.24
C LEU A 227 5.14 -6.49 -10.43
N GLU A 228 4.38 -6.49 -11.54
CA GLU A 228 4.61 -7.34 -12.71
C GLU A 228 5.69 -6.80 -13.66
N GLY A 229 6.20 -5.57 -13.48
CA GLY A 229 7.34 -5.13 -14.28
C GLY A 229 7.78 -3.70 -14.03
N TRP A 230 8.92 -3.54 -13.34
CA TRP A 230 9.86 -2.49 -13.73
C TRP A 230 10.46 -2.97 -15.05
N LYS A 231 9.83 -2.62 -16.18
CA LYS A 231 10.58 -2.56 -17.43
C LYS A 231 11.40 -1.30 -17.29
N GLU A 232 12.68 -1.49 -17.01
CA GLU A 232 13.64 -0.41 -17.07
C GLU A 232 13.47 0.17 -18.46
N HIS A 233 13.14 1.46 -18.53
CA HIS A 233 13.37 2.21 -19.75
C HIS A 233 14.89 2.23 -19.92
N GLU A 234 15.46 1.13 -20.40
CA GLU A 234 16.75 1.10 -21.07
C GLU A 234 16.58 1.93 -22.34
N ASN A 235 16.80 3.23 -22.19
CA ASN A 235 17.21 4.12 -23.26
C ASN A 235 18.67 4.51 -22.99
#